data_AF-A0A7C6XV69-F1
#
_entry.id   AF-A0A7C6XV69-F1
#
_cell.length_a   1.000
_cell.length_b   1.000
_cell.length_c   1.000
_cell.angle_alpha   90.00
_cell.angle_beta   90.00
_cell.angle_gamma   90.00
#
_symmetry.space_group_name_H-M   'P 1'
#
loop_
_entity.id
_entity.type
_entity.pdbx_description
1 polymer ?
#
loop_
_entity_poly.entity_id
_entity_poly.type
_entity_poly.pdbx_seq_one_letter_code
_entity_poly.pdbx_strand_id
1 'polypeptide(L)'
;VSSAETAMWRREQLYNTGVRAYKNRDWPEAAQALRQVEQEAPYYRDVRFLRRTAELYADLSSRDRSLRIEAARTLGEVADLIDMMPLLRALGDRSNEVAEAAEAAFRRIGLDGLDVLLGGLSDASTTVQQRAYRLIKEAGQGARAALLDALRSNDVQSARPVARLLGELGAWQELAEALLWASPGQREGIIEALLGEGIVVTGVLVDLLLKAPPERQGLIIRVLAALKTRGAINRRIEEAMHGIRDSAQRELLQRALDAPAAPFDAGAEDEPVPVVEEDAAPAEKPRPAVRRLRLLDRRRS
;
A
#
# COMPACT_ATOMS: atom_id res chain seq x y z
N VAL A 1 -59.29 -3.22 7.41
CA VAL A 1 -58.13 -3.43 6.52
C VAL A 1 -58.49 -4.54 5.57
N SER A 2 -58.53 -4.26 4.27
CA SER A 2 -58.87 -5.25 3.24
C SER A 2 -57.77 -6.32 3.15
N SER A 3 -58.12 -7.55 2.75
CA SER A 3 -57.14 -8.64 2.48
C SER A 3 -56.02 -8.18 1.53
N ALA A 4 -56.36 -7.33 0.56
CA ALA A 4 -55.40 -6.75 -0.38
C ALA A 4 -54.41 -5.77 0.30
N GLU A 5 -54.86 -4.97 1.26
CA GLU A 5 -54.01 -4.04 2.02
C GLU A 5 -53.04 -4.80 2.93
N THR A 6 -53.50 -5.90 3.56
CA THR A 6 -52.64 -6.76 4.37
C THR A 6 -51.56 -7.47 3.54
N ALA A 7 -51.90 -7.93 2.33
CA ALA A 7 -50.94 -8.56 1.43
C ALA A 7 -49.90 -7.55 0.92
N MET A 8 -50.34 -6.34 0.57
CA MET A 8 -49.44 -5.25 0.15
C MET A 8 -48.48 -4.85 1.26
N TRP A 9 -48.98 -4.68 2.49
CA TRP A 9 -48.15 -4.35 3.66
C TRP A 9 -47.12 -5.45 3.94
N ARG A 10 -47.53 -6.72 3.93
CA ARG A 10 -46.62 -7.86 4.14
C ARG A 10 -45.50 -7.89 3.10
N ARG A 11 -45.82 -7.68 1.82
CA ARG A 11 -44.83 -7.63 0.74
C ARG A 11 -43.82 -6.51 0.94
N GLU A 12 -44.28 -5.32 1.32
CA GLU A 12 -43.39 -4.18 1.58
C GLU A 12 -42.44 -4.48 2.76
N GLN A 13 -42.94 -5.11 3.81
CA GLN A 13 -42.09 -5.53 4.94
C GLN A 13 -41.03 -6.56 4.51
N LEU A 14 -41.42 -7.59 3.76
CA LEU A 14 -40.48 -8.61 3.26
C LEU A 14 -39.42 -8.00 2.33
N TYR A 15 -39.82 -7.09 1.44
CA TYR A 15 -38.88 -6.39 0.56
C TYR A 15 -37.88 -5.57 1.38
N ASN A 16 -38.35 -4.80 2.36
CA ASN A 16 -37.49 -3.99 3.21
C ASN A 16 -36.53 -4.83 4.07
N THR A 17 -36.98 -5.98 4.56
CA THR A 17 -36.11 -6.95 5.25
C THR A 17 -35.03 -7.48 4.30
N GLY A 18 -35.42 -7.91 3.10
CA GLY A 18 -34.49 -8.40 2.08
C GLY A 18 -33.44 -7.37 1.67
N VAL A 19 -33.86 -6.13 1.41
CA VAL A 19 -32.95 -5.01 1.08
C VAL A 19 -32.01 -4.69 2.25
N ARG A 20 -32.51 -4.75 3.50
CA ARG A 20 -31.67 -4.52 4.68
C ARG A 20 -30.61 -5.60 4.83
N ALA A 21 -30.99 -6.87 4.70
CA ALA A 21 -30.06 -8.00 4.71
C ALA A 21 -29.01 -7.87 3.60
N TYR A 22 -29.45 -7.47 2.39
CA TYR A 22 -28.57 -7.24 1.25
C TYR A 22 -27.51 -6.17 1.54
N LYS A 23 -27.93 -5.01 2.08
CA LYS A 23 -27.02 -3.93 2.48
C LYS A 23 -26.06 -4.34 3.60
N ASN A 24 -26.50 -5.24 4.48
CA ASN A 24 -25.69 -5.79 5.57
C ASN A 24 -24.81 -6.95 5.13
N ARG A 25 -24.85 -7.35 3.85
CA ARG A 25 -24.09 -8.48 3.28
C ARG A 25 -24.47 -9.84 3.89
N ASP A 26 -25.70 -9.94 4.39
CA ASP A 26 -26.32 -11.20 4.78
C ASP A 26 -27.02 -11.80 3.56
N TRP A 27 -26.21 -12.40 2.70
CA TRP A 27 -26.64 -12.92 1.40
C TRP A 27 -27.70 -14.02 1.51
N PRO A 28 -27.58 -15.02 2.42
CA PRO A 28 -28.61 -16.04 2.58
C PRO A 28 -29.98 -15.48 3.00
N GLU A 29 -30.01 -14.57 3.98
CA GLU A 29 -31.27 -13.96 4.43
C GLU A 29 -31.88 -13.05 3.36
N ALA A 30 -31.04 -12.24 2.70
CA ALA A 30 -31.48 -11.39 1.59
C ALA A 30 -32.11 -12.23 0.47
N ALA A 31 -31.43 -13.30 0.05
CA ALA A 31 -31.90 -14.20 -0.97
C ALA A 31 -33.24 -14.87 -0.58
N GLN A 32 -33.38 -15.32 0.67
CA GLN A 32 -34.61 -15.95 1.17
C GLN A 32 -35.78 -14.98 1.20
N ALA A 33 -35.61 -13.78 1.76
CA ALA A 33 -36.67 -12.78 1.86
C ALA A 33 -37.12 -12.30 0.48
N LEU A 34 -36.17 -12.01 -0.42
CA LEU A 34 -36.47 -11.53 -1.77
C LEU A 34 -37.07 -12.62 -2.66
N ARG A 35 -36.73 -13.90 -2.46
CA ARG A 35 -37.42 -15.03 -3.13
C ARG A 35 -38.92 -15.04 -2.85
N GLN A 36 -39.32 -14.82 -1.60
CA GLN A 36 -40.75 -14.80 -1.23
C GLN A 36 -41.47 -13.64 -1.93
N VAL A 37 -40.83 -12.45 -1.95
CA VAL A 37 -41.38 -11.29 -2.65
C VAL A 37 -41.51 -11.56 -4.16
N GLU A 38 -40.51 -12.17 -4.80
CA GLU A 38 -40.55 -12.48 -6.23
C GLU A 38 -41.62 -13.51 -6.57
N GLN A 39 -41.84 -14.55 -5.73
CA GLN A 39 -42.90 -15.53 -5.93
C GLN A 39 -44.29 -14.91 -5.90
N GLU A 40 -44.52 -13.94 -5.01
CA GLU A 40 -45.79 -13.22 -4.91
C GLU A 40 -45.96 -12.14 -5.98
N ALA A 41 -44.87 -11.44 -6.33
CA ALA A 41 -44.87 -10.30 -7.23
C ALA A 41 -43.55 -10.22 -8.01
N PRO A 42 -43.43 -10.94 -9.15
CA PRO A 42 -42.16 -11.08 -9.85
C PRO A 42 -41.55 -9.78 -10.39
N TYR A 43 -42.35 -8.72 -10.57
CA TYR A 43 -41.92 -7.42 -11.10
C TYR A 43 -41.92 -6.33 -10.02
N TYR A 44 -41.85 -6.71 -8.74
CA TYR A 44 -41.84 -5.75 -7.65
C TYR A 44 -40.49 -5.05 -7.53
N ARG A 45 -40.40 -3.81 -8.04
CA ARG A 45 -39.18 -2.98 -7.98
C ARG A 45 -37.98 -3.78 -8.53
N ASP A 46 -36.87 -3.80 -7.80
CA ASP A 46 -35.62 -4.45 -8.19
C ASP A 46 -35.46 -5.87 -7.62
N VAL A 47 -36.55 -6.50 -7.15
CA VAL A 47 -36.51 -7.78 -6.41
C VAL A 47 -35.75 -8.87 -7.17
N ARG A 48 -35.95 -8.99 -8.49
CA ARG A 48 -35.30 -10.03 -9.30
C ARG A 48 -33.78 -9.88 -9.29
N PHE A 49 -33.30 -8.65 -9.45
CA PHE A 49 -31.88 -8.35 -9.49
C PHE A 49 -31.24 -8.57 -8.12
N LEU A 50 -31.83 -7.99 -7.07
CA LEU A 50 -31.32 -8.11 -5.70
C LEU A 50 -31.34 -9.56 -5.22
N ARG A 51 -32.42 -10.31 -5.49
CA ARG A 51 -32.50 -11.73 -5.15
C ARG A 51 -31.44 -12.52 -5.90
N ARG A 52 -31.34 -12.35 -7.22
CA ARG A 52 -30.38 -13.11 -8.05
C ARG A 52 -28.95 -12.88 -7.56
N THR A 53 -28.55 -11.63 -7.36
CA THR A 53 -27.19 -11.32 -6.88
C THR A 53 -26.96 -11.83 -5.46
N ALA A 54 -27.94 -11.71 -4.55
CA ALA A 54 -27.84 -12.29 -3.20
C ALA A 54 -27.64 -13.81 -3.23
N GLU A 55 -28.33 -14.52 -4.11
CA GLU A 55 -28.13 -15.97 -4.28
C GLU A 55 -26.73 -16.27 -4.77
N LEU A 56 -26.24 -15.58 -5.80
CA LEU A 56 -24.88 -15.79 -6.30
C LEU A 56 -23.83 -15.54 -5.21
N TYR A 57 -24.00 -14.48 -4.40
CA TYR A 57 -23.10 -14.24 -3.27
C TYR A 57 -23.16 -15.34 -2.20
N ALA A 58 -24.35 -15.86 -1.90
CA ALA A 58 -24.49 -16.98 -0.96
C ALA A 58 -23.89 -18.28 -1.55
N ASP A 59 -24.06 -18.51 -2.84
CA ASP A 59 -23.60 -19.69 -3.56
C ASP A 59 -22.08 -19.79 -3.62
N LEU A 60 -21.35 -18.67 -3.58
CA LEU A 60 -19.89 -18.65 -3.41
C LEU A 60 -19.43 -19.33 -2.11
N SER A 61 -20.30 -19.49 -1.12
CA SER A 61 -20.00 -20.21 0.14
C SER A 61 -20.66 -21.61 0.19
N SER A 62 -21.26 -22.07 -0.91
CA SER A 62 -21.94 -23.36 -0.99
C SER A 62 -20.97 -24.53 -0.83
N ARG A 63 -21.46 -25.63 -0.25
CA ARG A 63 -20.72 -26.90 -0.22
C ARG A 63 -20.58 -27.50 -1.63
N ASP A 64 -21.52 -27.23 -2.51
CA ASP A 64 -21.46 -27.66 -3.90
C ASP A 64 -20.45 -26.82 -4.67
N ARG A 65 -19.41 -27.49 -5.20
CA ARG A 65 -18.39 -26.85 -6.03
C ARG A 65 -18.99 -26.22 -7.28
N SER A 66 -19.98 -26.87 -7.90
CA SER A 66 -20.57 -26.42 -9.17
C SER A 66 -21.27 -25.07 -8.99
N LEU A 67 -22.01 -24.90 -7.89
CA LEU A 67 -22.63 -23.63 -7.52
C LEU A 67 -21.58 -22.54 -7.27
N ARG A 68 -20.47 -22.85 -6.60
CA ARG A 68 -19.39 -21.86 -6.40
C ARG A 68 -18.77 -21.40 -7.72
N ILE A 69 -18.52 -22.32 -8.66
CA ILE A 69 -17.99 -22.00 -10.00
C ILE A 69 -18.96 -21.11 -10.77
N GLU A 70 -20.24 -21.50 -10.82
CA GLU A 70 -21.28 -20.75 -11.53
C GLU A 70 -21.49 -19.37 -10.93
N ALA A 71 -21.50 -19.28 -9.59
CA ALA A 71 -21.59 -18.02 -8.87
C ALA A 71 -20.45 -17.07 -9.22
N ALA A 72 -19.19 -17.55 -9.13
CA ALA A 72 -18.02 -16.75 -9.46
C ALA A 72 -18.07 -16.24 -10.91
N ARG A 73 -18.38 -17.12 -11.87
CA ARG A 73 -18.51 -16.75 -13.29
C ARG A 73 -19.60 -15.69 -13.50
N THR A 74 -20.77 -15.94 -12.95
CA THR A 74 -21.95 -15.08 -13.17
C THR A 74 -21.75 -13.72 -12.53
N LEU A 75 -21.16 -13.63 -11.34
CA LEU A 75 -20.85 -12.36 -10.69
C LEU A 75 -19.90 -11.51 -11.55
N GLY A 76 -18.92 -12.12 -12.23
CA GLY A 76 -18.06 -11.42 -13.19
C GLY A 76 -18.77 -10.89 -14.44
N GLU A 77 -20.03 -11.23 -14.66
CA GLU A 77 -20.86 -10.70 -15.75
C GLU A 77 -21.85 -9.63 -15.26
N VAL A 78 -21.97 -9.42 -13.95
CA VAL A 78 -22.82 -8.40 -13.35
C VAL A 78 -22.07 -7.07 -13.34
N ALA A 79 -22.64 -6.06 -13.98
CA ALA A 79 -21.99 -4.75 -14.11
C ALA A 79 -21.95 -3.95 -12.79
N ASP A 80 -22.98 -4.08 -11.94
CA ASP A 80 -23.15 -3.26 -10.73
C ASP A 80 -23.17 -4.14 -9.48
N LEU A 81 -22.00 -4.72 -9.15
CA LEU A 81 -21.81 -5.49 -7.93
C LEU A 81 -21.67 -4.56 -6.73
N ILE A 82 -22.50 -4.75 -5.69
CA ILE A 82 -22.40 -3.97 -4.46
C ILE A 82 -21.20 -4.36 -3.58
N ASP A 83 -20.73 -5.59 -3.73
CA ASP A 83 -19.65 -6.16 -2.93
C ASP A 83 -18.87 -7.18 -3.76
N MET A 84 -17.54 -7.07 -3.78
CA MET A 84 -16.65 -8.03 -4.43
C MET A 84 -15.83 -8.83 -3.40
N MET A 85 -15.99 -8.60 -2.10
CA MET A 85 -15.30 -9.36 -1.05
C MET A 85 -15.61 -10.87 -1.09
N PRO A 86 -16.85 -11.33 -1.37
CA PRO A 86 -17.10 -12.76 -1.59
C PRO A 86 -16.26 -13.33 -2.75
N LEU A 87 -16.12 -12.57 -3.84
CA LEU A 87 -15.32 -12.97 -4.99
C LEU A 87 -13.82 -12.96 -4.69
N LEU A 88 -13.34 -11.98 -3.90
CA LEU A 88 -11.96 -11.95 -3.41
C LEU A 88 -11.63 -13.19 -2.59
N ARG A 89 -12.51 -13.59 -1.66
CA ARG A 89 -12.36 -14.83 -0.89
C ARG A 89 -12.33 -16.06 -1.78
N ALA A 90 -13.10 -16.07 -2.86
CA ALA A 90 -13.13 -17.17 -3.83
C ALA A 90 -11.81 -17.35 -4.59
N LEU A 91 -10.93 -16.33 -4.66
CA LEU A 91 -9.54 -16.50 -5.15
C LEU A 91 -8.75 -17.51 -4.30
N GLY A 92 -9.11 -17.66 -3.02
CA GLY A 92 -8.53 -18.62 -2.09
C GLY A 92 -9.31 -19.92 -1.96
N ASP A 93 -10.27 -20.20 -2.85
CA ASP A 93 -11.06 -21.43 -2.75
C ASP A 93 -10.17 -22.68 -2.87
N ARG A 94 -10.48 -23.70 -2.07
CA ARG A 94 -9.81 -25.00 -2.08
C ARG A 94 -9.88 -25.70 -3.45
N SER A 95 -10.87 -25.38 -4.26
CA SER A 95 -11.00 -25.85 -5.62
C SER A 95 -10.37 -24.84 -6.58
N ASN A 96 -9.34 -25.28 -7.29
CA ASN A 96 -8.66 -24.42 -8.26
C ASN A 96 -9.60 -23.90 -9.37
N GLU A 97 -10.60 -24.69 -9.78
CA GLU A 97 -11.61 -24.27 -10.76
C GLU A 97 -12.46 -23.08 -10.28
N VAL A 98 -12.78 -23.04 -8.97
CA VAL A 98 -13.50 -21.90 -8.36
C VAL A 98 -12.59 -20.68 -8.31
N ALA A 99 -11.34 -20.86 -7.90
CA ALA A 99 -10.37 -19.77 -7.85
C ALA A 99 -10.09 -19.18 -9.24
N GLU A 100 -9.97 -20.01 -10.28
CA GLU A 100 -9.83 -19.58 -11.67
C GLU A 100 -11.09 -18.87 -12.18
N ALA A 101 -12.29 -19.32 -11.80
CA ALA A 101 -13.53 -18.63 -12.11
C ALA A 101 -13.58 -17.24 -11.46
N ALA A 102 -13.10 -17.11 -10.21
CA ALA A 102 -13.00 -15.82 -9.53
C ALA A 102 -11.96 -14.90 -10.18
N GLU A 103 -10.79 -15.41 -10.59
CA GLU A 103 -9.84 -14.61 -11.36
C GLU A 103 -10.43 -14.14 -12.69
N ALA A 104 -11.11 -15.03 -13.43
CA ALA A 104 -11.77 -14.67 -14.68
C ALA A 104 -12.84 -13.59 -14.47
N ALA A 105 -13.55 -13.64 -13.34
CA ALA A 105 -14.52 -12.61 -12.96
C ALA A 105 -13.83 -11.26 -12.70
N PHE A 106 -12.74 -11.22 -11.93
CA PHE A 106 -11.98 -9.98 -11.75
C PHE A 106 -11.39 -9.43 -13.04
N ARG A 107 -10.93 -10.29 -13.97
CA ARG A 107 -10.48 -9.83 -15.30
C ARG A 107 -11.59 -9.18 -16.11
N ARG A 108 -12.83 -9.65 -15.97
CA ARG A 108 -14.01 -9.07 -16.63
C ARG A 108 -14.47 -7.77 -15.98
N ILE A 109 -14.42 -7.71 -14.65
CA ILE A 109 -14.70 -6.49 -13.88
C ILE A 109 -13.67 -5.39 -14.23
N GLY A 110 -12.40 -5.77 -14.40
CA GLY A 110 -11.34 -4.83 -14.79
C GLY A 110 -10.95 -3.89 -13.65
N LEU A 111 -10.77 -2.60 -13.98
CA LEU A 111 -10.22 -1.61 -13.04
C LEU A 111 -11.14 -1.35 -11.84
N ASP A 112 -12.45 -1.55 -11.98
CA ASP A 112 -13.42 -1.36 -10.89
C ASP A 112 -13.20 -2.35 -9.73
N GLY A 113 -12.48 -3.45 -9.98
CA GLY A 113 -12.11 -4.43 -8.95
C GLY A 113 -10.80 -4.10 -8.21
N LEU A 114 -10.07 -3.05 -8.59
CA LEU A 114 -8.72 -2.79 -8.08
C LEU A 114 -8.68 -2.53 -6.57
N ASP A 115 -9.61 -1.75 -6.03
CA ASP A 115 -9.63 -1.43 -4.59
C ASP A 115 -9.77 -2.71 -3.74
N VAL A 116 -10.60 -3.64 -4.21
CA VAL A 116 -10.81 -4.93 -3.53
C VAL A 116 -9.58 -5.83 -3.67
N LEU A 117 -8.96 -5.85 -4.85
CA LEU A 117 -7.72 -6.61 -5.07
C LEU A 117 -6.55 -6.05 -4.26
N LEU A 118 -6.46 -4.73 -4.08
CA LEU A 118 -5.45 -4.08 -3.23
C LEU A 118 -5.58 -4.54 -1.77
N GLY A 119 -6.81 -4.62 -1.25
CA GLY A 119 -7.06 -5.25 0.06
C GLY A 119 -6.63 -6.72 0.11
N GLY A 120 -6.73 -7.44 -1.01
CA GLY A 120 -6.26 -8.81 -1.16
C GLY A 120 -4.76 -9.01 -1.00
N LEU A 121 -3.93 -7.96 -1.21
CA LEU A 121 -2.47 -8.04 -1.03
C LEU A 121 -2.06 -8.26 0.44
N SER A 122 -2.95 -7.98 1.39
CA SER A 122 -2.75 -8.18 2.82
C SER A 122 -3.69 -9.23 3.41
N ASP A 123 -4.32 -10.06 2.57
CA ASP A 123 -5.19 -11.15 3.03
C ASP A 123 -4.41 -12.21 3.82
N ALA A 124 -5.04 -12.90 4.77
CA ALA A 124 -4.36 -13.95 5.55
C ALA A 124 -3.96 -15.17 4.68
N SER A 125 -4.65 -15.40 3.56
CA SER A 125 -4.34 -16.47 2.62
C SER A 125 -3.28 -16.04 1.61
N THR A 126 -2.12 -16.70 1.63
CA THR A 126 -1.06 -16.49 0.65
C THR A 126 -1.53 -16.75 -0.79
N THR A 127 -2.53 -17.61 -0.99
CA THR A 127 -3.11 -17.86 -2.32
C THR A 127 -3.91 -16.66 -2.80
N VAL A 128 -4.69 -16.01 -1.92
CA VAL A 128 -5.43 -14.79 -2.25
C VAL A 128 -4.43 -13.67 -2.58
N GLN A 129 -3.41 -13.47 -1.73
CA GLN A 129 -2.35 -12.48 -1.98
C GLN A 129 -1.69 -12.66 -3.35
N GLN A 130 -1.28 -13.89 -3.69
CA GLN A 130 -0.60 -14.17 -4.96
C GLN A 130 -1.49 -13.93 -6.18
N ARG A 131 -2.77 -14.31 -6.11
CA ARG A 131 -3.70 -14.10 -7.23
C ARG A 131 -4.10 -12.64 -7.37
N ALA A 132 -4.33 -11.94 -6.26
CA ALA A 132 -4.57 -10.50 -6.25
C ALA A 132 -3.39 -9.74 -6.87
N TYR A 133 -2.16 -10.06 -6.46
CA TYR A 133 -0.93 -9.51 -7.04
C TYR A 133 -0.88 -9.71 -8.55
N ARG A 134 -1.15 -10.94 -9.02
CA ARG A 134 -1.14 -11.26 -10.46
C ARG A 134 -2.18 -10.44 -11.22
N LEU A 135 -3.41 -10.36 -10.71
CA LEU A 135 -4.50 -9.61 -11.36
C LEU A 135 -4.19 -8.11 -11.44
N ILE A 136 -3.63 -7.53 -10.38
CA ILE A 136 -3.21 -6.12 -10.40
C ILE A 136 -2.07 -5.89 -11.39
N LYS A 137 -1.11 -6.81 -11.45
CA LYS A 137 -0.02 -6.75 -12.45
C LYS A 137 -0.56 -6.84 -13.88
N GLU A 138 -1.52 -7.74 -14.14
CA GLU A 138 -2.16 -7.91 -15.45
C GLU A 138 -2.92 -6.64 -15.89
N ALA A 139 -3.51 -5.89 -14.95
CA ALA A 139 -4.14 -4.60 -15.23
C ALA A 139 -3.14 -3.53 -15.74
N GLY A 140 -1.84 -3.74 -15.51
CA GLY A 140 -0.78 -2.95 -16.12
C GLY A 140 -0.80 -1.48 -15.68
N GLN A 141 -0.58 -0.57 -16.63
CA GLN A 141 -0.48 0.87 -16.36
C GLN A 141 -1.77 1.47 -15.76
N GLY A 142 -2.93 0.85 -16.02
CA GLY A 142 -4.21 1.29 -15.43
C GLY A 142 -4.24 1.19 -13.91
N ALA A 143 -3.46 0.28 -13.32
CA ALA A 143 -3.39 0.11 -11.86
C ALA A 143 -2.44 1.09 -11.16
N ARG A 144 -1.60 1.82 -11.90
CA ARG A 144 -0.52 2.64 -11.32
C ARG A 144 -1.03 3.73 -10.38
N ALA A 145 -2.10 4.43 -10.76
CA ALA A 145 -2.69 5.49 -9.93
C ALA A 145 -3.21 4.93 -8.60
N ALA A 146 -3.99 3.85 -8.66
CA ALA A 146 -4.53 3.17 -7.48
C ALA A 146 -3.42 2.62 -6.56
N LEU A 147 -2.34 2.07 -7.14
CA LEU A 147 -1.18 1.61 -6.38
C LEU A 147 -0.44 2.75 -5.66
N LEU A 148 -0.31 3.92 -6.29
CA LEU A 148 0.31 5.09 -5.65
C LEU A 148 -0.55 5.62 -4.50
N ASP A 149 -1.87 5.62 -4.66
CA ASP A 149 -2.80 6.01 -3.59
C ASP A 149 -2.80 5.00 -2.43
N ALA A 150 -2.71 3.70 -2.73
CA ALA A 150 -2.53 2.66 -1.72
C ALA A 150 -1.20 2.82 -0.95
N LEU A 151 -0.11 3.22 -1.61
CA LEU A 151 1.15 3.48 -0.91
C LEU A 151 1.02 4.66 0.08
N ARG A 152 0.15 5.64 -0.23
CA ARG A 152 -0.12 6.81 0.63
C ARG A 152 -1.04 6.51 1.80
N SER A 153 -1.87 5.45 1.76
CA SER A 153 -2.86 5.15 2.79
C SER A 153 -2.26 4.64 4.12
N ASN A 154 -0.94 4.67 4.27
CA ASN A 154 -0.16 4.31 5.47
C ASN A 154 -0.38 2.86 5.97
N ASP A 155 -0.80 1.95 5.09
CA ASP A 155 -0.83 0.53 5.41
C ASP A 155 0.55 -0.11 5.17
N VAL A 156 1.20 -0.48 6.27
CA VAL A 156 2.55 -1.06 6.27
C VAL A 156 2.55 -2.47 5.66
N GLN A 157 1.48 -3.24 5.81
CA GLN A 157 1.44 -4.63 5.36
C GLN A 157 1.31 -4.73 3.84
N SER A 158 0.56 -3.82 3.21
CA SER A 158 0.45 -3.75 1.75
C SER A 158 1.59 -2.98 1.09
N ALA A 159 2.38 -2.18 1.83
CA ALA A 159 3.45 -1.36 1.26
C ALA A 159 4.48 -2.17 0.46
N ARG A 160 4.91 -3.34 0.96
CA ARG A 160 5.86 -4.23 0.26
C ARG A 160 5.32 -4.72 -1.10
N PRO A 161 4.17 -5.43 -1.18
CA PRO A 161 3.66 -5.89 -2.46
C PRO A 161 3.27 -4.73 -3.39
N VAL A 162 2.74 -3.62 -2.87
CA VAL A 162 2.42 -2.42 -3.66
C VAL A 162 3.67 -1.80 -4.27
N ALA A 163 4.74 -1.60 -3.48
CA ALA A 163 6.01 -1.08 -3.96
C ALA A 163 6.62 -1.96 -5.06
N ARG A 164 6.55 -3.29 -4.87
CA ARG A 164 7.02 -4.25 -5.87
C ARG A 164 6.23 -4.17 -7.17
N LEU A 165 4.90 -4.07 -7.11
CA LEU A 165 4.05 -3.89 -8.29
C LEU A 165 4.36 -2.59 -9.02
N LEU A 166 4.48 -1.47 -8.30
CA LEU A 166 4.87 -0.18 -8.87
C LEU A 166 6.20 -0.28 -9.61
N GLY A 167 7.17 -0.97 -9.01
CA GLY A 167 8.44 -1.28 -9.63
C GLY A 167 8.30 -2.09 -10.93
N GLU A 168 7.62 -3.24 -10.86
CA GLU A 168 7.38 -4.09 -12.03
C GLU A 168 6.60 -3.37 -13.16
N LEU A 169 5.87 -2.31 -12.84
CA LEU A 169 5.17 -1.42 -13.78
C LEU A 169 6.00 -0.21 -14.23
N GLY A 170 7.26 -0.09 -13.78
CA GLY A 170 8.20 0.97 -14.17
C GLY A 170 8.02 2.30 -13.43
N ALA A 171 7.24 2.35 -12.35
CA ALA A 171 6.97 3.56 -11.56
C ALA A 171 8.10 3.88 -10.56
N TRP A 172 9.36 3.74 -11.01
CA TRP A 172 10.54 3.89 -10.16
C TRP A 172 10.72 5.30 -9.61
N GLN A 173 10.33 6.31 -10.38
CA GLN A 173 10.42 7.70 -9.95
C GLN A 173 9.48 8.00 -8.80
N GLU A 174 8.21 7.64 -8.92
CA GLU A 174 7.24 7.84 -7.84
C GLU A 174 7.56 6.98 -6.62
N LEU A 175 8.09 5.77 -6.84
CA LEU A 175 8.55 4.90 -5.76
C LEU A 175 9.74 5.50 -5.00
N ALA A 176 10.70 6.11 -5.70
CA ALA A 176 11.81 6.80 -5.07
C ALA A 176 11.34 8.06 -4.32
N GLU A 177 10.46 8.86 -4.93
CA GLU A 177 9.85 10.03 -4.29
C GLU A 177 9.05 9.65 -3.02
N ALA A 178 8.51 8.43 -2.95
CA ALA A 178 7.86 7.91 -1.76
C ALA A 178 8.76 7.85 -0.53
N LEU A 179 10.08 7.72 -0.69
CA LEU A 179 11.04 7.74 0.43
C LEU A 179 11.02 9.07 1.20
N LEU A 180 10.54 10.16 0.59
CA LEU A 180 10.50 11.48 1.24
C LEU A 180 9.41 11.60 2.30
N TRP A 181 8.32 10.84 2.16
CA TRP A 181 7.13 10.92 3.02
C TRP A 181 6.74 9.60 3.70
N ALA A 182 7.21 8.45 3.21
CA ALA A 182 6.88 7.14 3.78
C ALA A 182 7.31 7.00 5.25
N SER A 183 6.52 6.28 6.05
CA SER A 183 6.88 5.91 7.42
C SER A 183 7.98 4.83 7.45
N PRO A 184 8.76 4.68 8.53
CA PRO A 184 9.85 3.70 8.60
C PRO A 184 9.45 2.28 8.20
N GLY A 185 8.27 1.82 8.65
CA GLY A 185 7.74 0.49 8.29
C GLY A 185 7.43 0.34 6.80
N GLN A 186 6.94 1.40 6.13
CA GLN A 186 6.70 1.38 4.69
C GLN A 186 7.99 1.47 3.88
N ARG A 187 8.98 2.23 4.37
CA ARG A 187 10.27 2.41 3.69
C ARG A 187 10.97 1.10 3.44
N GLU A 188 10.91 0.16 4.38
CA GLU A 188 11.56 -1.14 4.22
C GLU A 188 11.08 -1.83 2.92
N GLY A 189 9.77 -1.83 2.65
CA GLY A 189 9.24 -2.42 1.44
C GLY A 189 9.52 -1.65 0.16
N ILE A 190 9.52 -0.32 0.26
CA ILE A 190 9.90 0.56 -0.86
C ILE A 190 11.36 0.33 -1.23
N ILE A 191 12.25 0.30 -0.24
CA ILE A 191 13.69 0.09 -0.41
C ILE A 191 13.96 -1.32 -0.93
N GLU A 192 13.30 -2.34 -0.40
CA GLU A 192 13.41 -3.72 -0.92
C GLU A 192 13.11 -3.78 -2.43
N ALA A 193 12.03 -3.12 -2.86
CA ALA A 193 11.67 -3.03 -4.28
C ALA A 193 12.72 -2.27 -5.11
N LEU A 194 13.19 -1.11 -4.63
CA LEU A 194 14.24 -0.32 -5.30
C LEU A 194 15.57 -1.09 -5.44
N LEU A 195 15.95 -1.86 -4.42
CA LEU A 195 17.15 -2.70 -4.42
C LEU A 195 17.04 -3.91 -5.37
N GLY A 196 15.84 -4.23 -5.86
CA GLY A 196 15.60 -5.32 -6.81
C GLY A 196 16.12 -5.06 -8.22
N GLU A 197 16.13 -3.80 -8.68
CA GLU A 197 16.42 -3.45 -10.08
C GLU A 197 17.81 -2.84 -10.33
N GLY A 198 18.55 -2.47 -9.30
CA GLY A 198 19.94 -2.05 -9.44
C GLY A 198 20.10 -0.74 -10.24
N ILE A 199 20.64 -0.86 -11.46
CA ILE A 199 21.20 0.26 -12.27
C ILE A 199 20.13 1.27 -12.72
N VAL A 200 18.92 0.82 -13.06
CA VAL A 200 17.83 1.70 -13.55
C VAL A 200 17.45 2.72 -12.47
N VAL A 201 17.39 2.24 -11.22
CA VAL A 201 16.99 3.03 -10.06
C VAL A 201 18.09 4.01 -9.64
N THR A 202 19.36 3.75 -9.96
CA THR A 202 20.48 4.65 -9.62
C THR A 202 20.27 6.07 -10.15
N GLY A 203 19.88 6.22 -11.43
CA GLY A 203 19.65 7.55 -12.00
C GLY A 203 18.53 8.30 -11.27
N VAL A 204 17.45 7.59 -10.98
CA VAL A 204 16.30 8.13 -10.25
C VAL A 204 16.69 8.58 -8.83
N LEU A 205 17.46 7.77 -8.10
CA LEU A 205 17.91 8.10 -6.75
C LEU A 205 18.94 9.23 -6.73
N VAL A 206 19.79 9.34 -7.76
CA VAL A 206 20.70 10.49 -7.92
C VAL A 206 19.88 11.77 -8.12
N ASP A 207 18.91 11.76 -9.02
CA ASP A 207 18.03 12.91 -9.24
C ASP A 207 17.22 13.27 -7.99
N LEU A 208 16.77 12.27 -7.23
CA LEU A 208 16.10 12.46 -5.96
C LEU A 208 17.03 13.07 -4.91
N LEU A 209 18.26 12.57 -4.78
CA LEU A 209 19.26 13.08 -3.82
C LEU A 209 19.52 14.58 -4.02
N LEU A 210 19.59 15.02 -5.28
CA LEU A 210 19.82 16.42 -5.62
C LEU A 210 18.63 17.33 -5.31
N LYS A 211 17.42 16.79 -5.25
CA LYS A 211 16.17 17.53 -4.96
C LYS A 211 15.69 17.36 -3.52
N ALA A 212 16.19 16.36 -2.81
CA ALA A 212 15.71 15.98 -1.49
C ALA A 212 16.11 17.01 -0.42
N PRO A 213 15.25 17.22 0.60
CA PRO A 213 15.58 18.05 1.73
C PRO A 213 16.72 17.40 2.56
N PRO A 214 17.55 18.20 3.26
CA PRO A 214 18.80 17.73 3.87
C PRO A 214 18.59 16.57 4.86
N GLU A 215 17.46 16.52 5.54
CA GLU A 215 17.11 15.46 6.49
C GLU A 215 16.88 14.11 5.81
N ARG A 216 16.54 14.12 4.50
CA ARG A 216 16.28 12.92 3.70
C ARG A 216 17.47 12.48 2.86
N GLN A 217 18.44 13.36 2.62
CA GLN A 217 19.63 13.05 1.82
C GLN A 217 20.43 11.89 2.41
N GLY A 218 20.56 11.82 3.74
CA GLY A 218 21.24 10.71 4.42
C GLY A 218 20.62 9.34 4.15
N LEU A 219 19.28 9.25 4.16
CA LEU A 219 18.56 8.03 3.80
C LEU A 219 18.85 7.63 2.34
N ILE A 220 18.77 8.57 1.40
CA ILE A 220 18.98 8.29 -0.03
C ILE A 220 20.43 7.83 -0.29
N ILE A 221 21.41 8.46 0.37
CA ILE A 221 22.82 8.04 0.32
C ILE A 221 22.97 6.59 0.81
N ARG A 222 22.29 6.20 1.90
CA ARG A 222 22.32 4.82 2.41
C ARG A 222 21.67 3.82 1.44
N VAL A 223 20.58 4.21 0.77
CA VAL A 223 19.96 3.38 -0.27
C VAL A 223 20.91 3.21 -1.47
N LEU A 224 21.57 4.30 -1.92
CA LEU A 224 22.60 4.24 -2.96
C LEU A 224 23.78 3.36 -2.52
N ALA A 225 24.25 3.47 -1.28
CA ALA A 225 25.31 2.63 -0.75
C ALA A 225 24.91 1.13 -0.75
N ALA A 226 23.66 0.82 -0.40
CA ALA A 226 23.14 -0.53 -0.48
C ALA A 226 23.04 -1.06 -1.91
N LEU A 227 22.71 -0.23 -2.89
CA LEU A 227 22.73 -0.61 -4.31
C LEU A 227 24.13 -1.01 -4.80
N LYS A 228 25.21 -0.42 -4.25
CA LYS A 228 26.60 -0.80 -4.61
C LYS A 228 26.91 -2.26 -4.29
N THR A 229 26.26 -2.83 -3.27
CA THR A 229 26.44 -4.26 -2.93
C THR A 229 25.86 -5.18 -4.02
N ARG A 230 24.93 -4.69 -4.83
CA ARG A 230 24.18 -5.46 -5.84
C ARG A 230 24.61 -5.16 -7.28
N GLY A 231 25.36 -4.09 -7.53
CA GLY A 231 25.80 -3.75 -8.88
C GLY A 231 26.78 -2.58 -8.98
N ALA A 232 27.40 -2.43 -10.15
CA ALA A 232 28.37 -1.38 -10.45
C ALA A 232 27.71 -0.03 -10.74
N ILE A 233 27.17 0.62 -9.70
CA ILE A 233 26.45 1.89 -9.83
C ILE A 233 27.36 3.12 -9.75
N ASN A 234 28.60 2.99 -9.28
CA ASN A 234 29.54 4.10 -9.10
C ASN A 234 29.78 4.88 -10.40
N ARG A 235 29.99 4.18 -11.53
CA ARG A 235 30.16 4.79 -12.84
C ARG A 235 28.98 5.70 -13.20
N ARG A 236 27.75 5.31 -12.84
CA ARG A 236 26.56 6.09 -13.14
C ARG A 236 26.47 7.36 -12.29
N ILE A 237 26.90 7.28 -11.03
CA ILE A 237 27.00 8.45 -10.14
C ILE A 237 28.09 9.40 -10.65
N GLU A 238 29.25 8.87 -11.04
CA GLU A 238 30.34 9.65 -11.65
C GLU A 238 29.88 10.36 -12.93
N GLU A 239 29.19 9.66 -13.84
CA GLU A 239 28.61 10.26 -15.05
C GLU A 239 27.67 11.43 -14.72
N ALA A 240 26.82 11.29 -13.69
CA ALA A 240 25.95 12.37 -13.23
C ALA A 240 26.74 13.56 -12.65
N MET A 241 27.83 13.30 -11.93
CA MET A 241 28.72 14.34 -11.38
C MET A 241 29.42 15.19 -12.46
N HIS A 242 29.72 14.63 -13.62
CA HIS A 242 30.39 15.37 -14.70
C HIS A 242 29.53 16.50 -15.26
N GLY A 243 28.21 16.35 -15.25
CA GLY A 243 27.26 17.35 -15.75
C GLY A 243 26.91 18.49 -14.78
N ILE A 244 27.22 18.33 -13.50
CA ILE A 244 26.83 19.28 -12.45
C ILE A 244 27.80 20.47 -12.43
N ARG A 245 27.34 21.67 -12.11
CA ARG A 245 28.20 22.86 -11.94
C ARG A 245 28.26 23.35 -10.50
N ASP A 246 27.22 23.07 -9.72
CA ASP A 246 27.12 23.42 -8.30
C ASP A 246 28.07 22.56 -7.45
N SER A 247 28.89 23.22 -6.62
CA SER A 247 29.84 22.56 -5.73
C SER A 247 29.15 21.76 -4.63
N ALA A 248 28.02 22.24 -4.10
CA ALA A 248 27.30 21.56 -3.03
C ALA A 248 26.67 20.25 -3.55
N GLN A 249 26.08 20.29 -4.74
CA GLN A 249 25.55 19.09 -5.41
C GLN A 249 26.65 18.07 -5.74
N ARG A 250 27.84 18.53 -6.16
CA ARG A 250 29.00 17.65 -6.35
C ARG A 250 29.43 16.98 -5.06
N GLU A 251 29.50 17.73 -3.96
CA GLU A 251 29.86 17.18 -2.66
C GLU A 251 28.86 16.12 -2.18
N LEU A 252 27.56 16.33 -2.39
CA LEU A 252 26.54 15.32 -2.08
C LEU A 252 26.74 14.01 -2.85
N LEU A 253 27.04 14.09 -4.15
CA LEU A 253 27.32 12.89 -4.96
C LEU A 253 28.67 12.26 -4.58
N GLN A 254 29.66 13.06 -4.19
CA GLN A 254 30.93 12.55 -3.66
C GLN A 254 30.70 11.78 -2.36
N ARG A 255 29.89 12.30 -1.42
CA ARG A 255 29.47 11.58 -0.22
C ARG A 255 28.76 10.27 -0.56
N ALA A 256 27.93 10.26 -1.60
CA ALA A 256 27.28 9.04 -2.07
C ALA A 256 28.28 8.03 -2.65
N LEU A 257 29.36 8.47 -3.32
CA LEU A 257 30.46 7.62 -3.80
C LEU A 257 31.35 7.09 -2.67
N ASP A 258 31.62 7.90 -1.65
CA ASP A 258 32.48 7.54 -0.52
C ASP A 258 31.78 6.61 0.48
N ALA A 259 30.43 6.63 0.51
CA ALA A 259 29.66 5.73 1.36
C ALA A 259 29.99 4.25 1.07
N PRO A 260 30.40 3.47 2.10
CA PRO A 260 30.82 2.09 1.92
C PRO A 260 29.64 1.23 1.45
N ALA A 261 29.91 0.26 0.58
CA ALA A 261 28.89 -0.70 0.16
C ALA A 261 28.47 -1.55 1.36
N ALA A 262 27.27 -1.31 1.88
CA ALA A 262 26.74 -1.99 3.05
C ALA A 262 25.27 -2.37 2.83
N PRO A 263 24.79 -3.51 3.36
CA PRO A 263 23.36 -3.83 3.36
C PRO A 263 22.56 -2.70 4.02
N PHE A 264 21.35 -2.44 3.51
CA PHE A 264 20.48 -1.45 4.14
C PHE A 264 19.96 -1.99 5.48
N ASP A 265 20.13 -1.21 6.55
CA ASP A 265 19.62 -1.51 7.89
C ASP A 265 18.52 -0.50 8.29
N ALA A 266 17.27 -0.94 8.31
CA ALA A 266 16.13 -0.09 8.67
C ALA A 266 16.16 0.41 10.12
N GLY A 267 16.94 -0.24 11.02
CA GLY A 267 17.01 0.10 12.44
C GLY A 267 17.88 1.31 12.78
N ALA A 268 18.76 1.74 11.88
CA ALA A 268 19.71 2.83 12.12
C ALA A 268 19.16 4.23 11.79
N GLU A 269 17.84 4.43 11.76
CA GLU A 269 17.21 5.71 11.41
C GLU A 269 17.31 6.80 12.50
N ASP A 270 17.73 6.47 13.73
CA ASP A 270 17.71 7.38 14.88
C ASP A 270 19.07 7.92 15.34
N GLU A 271 20.19 7.58 14.70
CA GLU A 271 21.45 8.26 15.01
C GLU A 271 21.59 9.52 14.13
N PRO A 272 21.53 10.73 14.72
CA PRO A 272 21.91 11.92 13.98
C PRO A 272 23.34 11.70 13.51
N VAL A 273 23.55 11.82 12.19
CA VAL A 273 24.89 11.84 11.60
C VAL A 273 25.71 12.83 12.42
N PRO A 274 26.79 12.40 13.11
CA PRO A 274 27.58 13.33 13.88
C PRO A 274 28.08 14.37 12.89
N VAL A 275 27.62 15.61 13.07
CA VAL A 275 28.20 16.76 12.41
C VAL A 275 29.64 16.73 12.87
N VAL A 276 30.55 16.40 11.95
CA VAL A 276 31.98 16.58 12.20
C VAL A 276 32.17 18.08 12.29
N GLU A 277 32.11 18.62 13.51
CA GLU A 277 32.56 19.98 13.78
C GLU A 277 34.05 20.02 13.46
N GLU A 278 34.36 20.62 12.32
CA GLU A 278 35.72 21.01 11.96
C GLU A 278 36.24 22.02 13.01
N ASP A 279 37.27 21.59 13.72
CA ASP A 279 38.23 22.35 14.53
C ASP A 279 37.69 23.44 15.47
N ALA A 280 37.36 23.03 16.70
CA ALA A 280 37.48 23.89 17.88
C ALA A 280 38.82 23.61 18.60
N ALA A 281 39.70 24.61 18.58
CA ALA A 281 41.02 24.65 19.21
C ALA A 281 41.03 24.20 20.70
N PRO A 282 42.17 23.67 21.21
CA PRO A 282 42.21 23.06 22.54
C PRO A 282 42.04 24.09 23.66
N ALA A 283 41.17 23.76 24.61
CA ALA A 283 40.81 24.56 25.78
C ALA A 283 42.02 24.89 26.68
N GLU A 284 42.20 26.18 26.97
CA GLU A 284 43.11 26.70 28.00
C GLU A 284 42.65 26.26 29.41
N LYS A 285 43.61 25.71 30.19
CA LYS A 285 43.39 25.33 31.59
C LYS A 285 43.16 26.57 32.49
N PRO A 286 42.28 26.51 33.50
CA PRO A 286 42.04 27.65 34.38
C PRO A 286 43.20 27.86 35.37
N ARG A 287 43.65 29.12 35.51
CA ARG A 287 44.61 29.56 36.53
C ARG A 287 43.95 29.66 37.91
N PRO A 288 44.65 29.36 39.02
CA PRO A 288 44.06 29.43 40.36
C PRO A 288 43.93 30.87 40.86
N ALA A 289 42.76 31.21 41.42
CA ALA A 289 42.47 32.52 41.98
C ALA A 289 43.20 32.75 43.31
N VAL A 290 43.96 33.84 43.38
CA VAL A 290 44.69 34.29 44.57
C VAL A 290 43.72 34.87 45.60
N ARG A 291 43.70 34.27 46.80
CA ARG A 291 42.99 34.76 47.99
C ARG A 291 43.56 36.12 48.41
N ARG A 292 42.79 37.21 48.30
CA ARG A 292 43.09 38.49 48.97
C ARG A 292 42.17 38.70 50.16
N LEU A 293 42.75 38.62 51.35
CA LEU A 293 42.17 39.10 52.61
C LEU A 293 41.87 40.60 52.50
N ARG A 294 40.68 41.02 52.95
CA ARG A 294 40.41 42.40 53.37
C ARG A 294 40.01 42.39 54.84
N LEU A 295 40.89 42.95 55.67
CA LEU A 295 40.62 43.35 57.04
C LEU A 295 39.68 44.57 57.06
N LEU A 296 38.70 44.50 57.97
CA LEU A 296 38.17 45.54 58.86
C LEU A 296 37.90 46.94 58.29
N ASP A 297 36.65 47.39 58.46
CA ASP A 297 36.47 48.60 59.27
C ASP A 297 35.16 48.60 60.09
N ARG A 298 35.29 49.13 61.31
CA ARG A 298 34.25 49.30 62.33
C ARG A 298 33.53 50.64 62.11
N ARG A 299 32.23 50.72 62.42
CA ARG A 299 31.60 51.61 63.44
C ARG A 299 30.18 52.10 63.07
N ARG A 300 29.30 51.98 64.07
CA ARG A 300 28.18 52.87 64.50
C ARG A 300 26.99 52.97 63.51
N SER A 301 25.74 52.83 63.90
CA SER A 301 25.04 53.17 65.16
C SER A 301 23.83 52.25 65.34
#